data_AF-A0A940QA80-F1
#
_entry.id   AF-A0A940QA80-F1
#
_cell.length_a   1.000
_cell.length_b   1.000
_cell.length_c   1.000
_cell.angle_alpha   90.00
_cell.angle_beta   90.00
_cell.angle_gamma   90.00
#
_symmetry.space_group_name_H-M   'P 1'
#
loop_
_entity.id
_entity.type
_entity.pdbx_description
1 polymer ?
#
loop_
_entity_poly.entity_id
_entity_poly.type
_entity_poly.pdbx_seq_one_letter_code
_entity_poly.pdbx_strand_id
1 'polypeptide(L)'
;MLRAVQNGYELPDTVSEEQYRYIREHRDDDKALSGFVGFACSFGGKWFGSYARGSSSNYAADGKHSMMRKMQGLQNAEFLCMDYRDVPIPENAVVYADPPYAGTTGYTVGKFDSAEFWEYMRVLSEKHLVFISEQTAPEDFIPIWEKELKRNICRDVDKRFEVTEKLFVHQSRITDLTR
;
A
#
# COMPACT_ATOMS: atom_id res chain seq x y z
N MET A 1 -13.79 3.13 0.02
CA MET A 1 -13.52 3.33 1.46
C MET A 1 -12.93 4.71 1.75
N LEU A 2 -11.64 4.99 1.43
CA LEU A 2 -10.97 6.24 1.87
C LEU A 2 -11.73 7.52 1.50
N ARG A 3 -12.12 7.68 0.23
CA ARG A 3 -12.97 8.79 -0.23
C ARG A 3 -14.29 8.92 0.55
N ALA A 4 -14.94 7.80 0.88
CA ALA A 4 -16.21 7.82 1.60
C ALA A 4 -16.00 8.32 3.04
N VAL A 5 -14.97 7.83 3.73
CA VAL A 5 -14.64 8.25 5.10
C VAL A 5 -14.19 9.71 5.14
N GLN A 6 -13.41 10.16 4.15
CA GLN A 6 -13.04 11.57 3.97
C GLN A 6 -14.30 12.46 3.85
N ASN A 7 -15.33 11.98 3.16
CA ASN A 7 -16.62 12.67 2.98
C ASN A 7 -17.63 12.41 4.11
N GLY A 8 -17.18 11.93 5.28
CA GLY A 8 -18.02 11.80 6.48
C GLY A 8 -18.78 10.48 6.61
N TYR A 9 -18.46 9.45 5.82
CA TYR A 9 -19.03 8.11 6.02
C TYR A 9 -18.66 7.56 7.40
N GLU A 10 -19.67 7.18 8.19
CA GLU A 10 -19.49 6.62 9.53
C GLU A 10 -19.21 5.12 9.49
N LEU A 11 -18.03 4.72 9.96
CA LEU A 11 -17.65 3.32 10.09
C LEU A 11 -18.27 2.70 11.35
N PRO A 12 -18.63 1.40 11.31
CA PRO A 12 -19.25 0.73 12.46
C PRO A 12 -18.24 0.49 13.58
N ASP A 13 -18.70 0.62 14.83
CA ASP A 13 -17.89 0.29 16.02
C ASP A 13 -17.85 -1.21 16.30
N THR A 14 -18.80 -1.98 15.78
CA THR A 14 -18.86 -3.44 15.94
C THR A 14 -19.29 -4.10 14.64
N VAL A 15 -18.72 -5.28 14.36
CA VAL A 15 -19.09 -6.13 13.24
C VAL A 15 -19.04 -7.56 13.74
N SER A 16 -20.15 -8.29 13.69
CA SER A 16 -20.20 -9.71 14.04
C SER A 16 -19.62 -10.61 12.94
N GLU A 17 -19.32 -11.87 13.24
CA GLU A 17 -18.85 -12.81 12.23
C GLU A 17 -19.91 -13.05 11.13
N GLU A 18 -21.19 -13.03 11.49
CA GLU A 18 -22.30 -13.14 10.53
C GLU A 18 -22.36 -11.93 9.60
N GLN A 19 -22.29 -10.70 10.15
CA GLN A 19 -22.24 -9.47 9.36
C GLN A 19 -21.01 -9.46 8.44
N TYR A 20 -19.85 -9.87 8.94
CA TYR A 20 -18.63 -10.01 8.14
C TYR A 20 -18.83 -10.95 6.94
N ARG A 21 -19.44 -12.12 7.15
CA ARG A 21 -19.72 -13.09 6.08
C ARG A 21 -20.71 -12.53 5.06
N TYR A 22 -21.78 -11.89 5.53
CA TYR A 22 -22.76 -11.24 4.67
C TYR A 22 -22.11 -10.16 3.78
N ILE A 23 -21.37 -9.23 4.38
CA ILE A 23 -20.68 -8.13 3.67
C ILE A 23 -19.63 -8.68 2.70
N ARG A 24 -18.98 -9.80 3.03
CA ARG A 24 -18.04 -10.48 2.12
C ARG A 24 -18.74 -11.04 0.89
N GLU A 25 -19.99 -11.46 0.99
CA GLU A 25 -20.77 -12.01 -0.14
C GLU A 25 -21.46 -10.90 -0.94
N HIS A 26 -21.75 -9.77 -0.31
CA HIS A 26 -22.47 -8.62 -0.88
C HIS A 26 -21.57 -7.37 -0.98
N ARG A 27 -20.35 -7.54 -1.53
CA ARG A 27 -19.32 -6.49 -1.49
C ARG A 27 -19.65 -5.23 -2.28
N ASP A 28 -20.55 -5.35 -3.25
CA ASP A 28 -20.92 -4.25 -4.13
C ASP A 28 -22.06 -3.38 -3.56
N ASP A 29 -22.78 -3.87 -2.54
CA ASP A 29 -23.87 -3.12 -1.88
C ASP A 29 -23.35 -1.85 -1.21
N ASP A 30 -22.21 -1.96 -0.52
CA ASP A 30 -21.51 -0.83 0.08
C ASP A 30 -20.00 -1.03 0.01
N LYS A 31 -19.38 -0.50 -1.05
CA LYS A 31 -17.94 -0.58 -1.27
C LYS A 31 -17.11 0.12 -0.19
N ALA A 32 -17.67 1.08 0.53
CA ALA A 32 -16.97 1.74 1.62
C ALA A 32 -16.90 0.82 2.83
N LEU A 33 -18.04 0.25 3.22
CA LEU A 33 -18.17 -0.72 4.30
C LEU A 33 -17.37 -1.99 3.99
N SER A 34 -17.49 -2.55 2.79
CA SER A 34 -16.74 -3.74 2.38
C SER A 34 -15.24 -3.49 2.41
N GLY A 35 -14.79 -2.33 1.97
CA GLY A 35 -13.39 -1.91 2.09
C GLY A 35 -12.91 -1.90 3.55
N PHE A 36 -13.71 -1.36 4.45
CA PHE A 36 -13.39 -1.31 5.87
C PHE A 36 -13.38 -2.70 6.51
N VAL A 37 -14.50 -3.42 6.40
CA VAL A 37 -14.70 -4.74 7.01
C VAL A 37 -13.70 -5.76 6.46
N GLY A 38 -13.46 -5.74 5.15
CA GLY A 38 -12.55 -6.67 4.49
C GLY A 38 -11.10 -6.55 4.94
N PHE A 39 -10.66 -5.39 5.42
CA PHE A 39 -9.31 -5.20 5.99
C PHE A 39 -9.32 -5.17 7.51
N ALA A 40 -10.06 -4.25 8.14
CA ALA A 40 -10.03 -4.02 9.58
C ALA A 40 -10.55 -5.21 10.40
N CYS A 41 -11.57 -5.92 9.89
CA CYS A 41 -12.18 -7.05 10.61
C CYS A 41 -11.61 -8.41 10.17
N SER A 42 -10.59 -8.43 9.32
CA SER A 42 -9.95 -9.66 8.86
C SER A 42 -8.69 -10.00 9.66
N PHE A 43 -8.50 -11.29 9.97
CA PHE A 43 -7.31 -11.77 10.66
C PHE A 43 -6.03 -11.38 9.90
N GLY A 44 -5.10 -10.73 10.59
CA GLY A 44 -3.85 -10.23 10.01
C GLY A 44 -4.05 -9.12 8.97
N GLY A 45 -5.23 -8.48 8.90
CA GLY A 45 -5.52 -7.45 7.91
C GLY A 45 -5.57 -7.96 6.47
N LYS A 46 -5.68 -9.27 6.26
CA LYS A 46 -5.74 -9.86 4.91
C LYS A 46 -7.12 -9.65 4.31
N TRP A 47 -7.19 -9.04 3.13
CA TRP A 47 -8.46 -8.79 2.41
C TRP A 47 -9.39 -10.01 2.41
N PHE A 48 -10.48 -9.92 3.16
CA PHE A 48 -11.48 -10.96 3.39
C PHE A 48 -10.93 -12.39 3.67
N GLY A 49 -9.76 -12.51 4.31
CA GLY A 49 -9.11 -13.79 4.56
C GLY A 49 -9.90 -14.69 5.54
N SER A 50 -10.12 -14.21 6.75
CA SER A 50 -10.97 -14.82 7.77
C SER A 50 -11.35 -13.76 8.80
N TYR A 51 -12.47 -13.93 9.49
CA TYR A 51 -12.88 -13.00 10.54
C TYR A 51 -11.84 -12.99 11.68
N ALA A 52 -11.41 -11.79 12.08
CA ALA A 52 -10.45 -11.59 13.17
C ALA A 52 -11.09 -11.95 14.52
N ARG A 53 -10.41 -12.75 15.32
CA ARG A 53 -10.87 -13.16 16.66
C ARG A 53 -9.79 -12.84 17.68
N GLY A 54 -10.17 -12.19 18.77
CA GLY A 54 -9.31 -11.82 19.88
C GLY A 54 -10.13 -11.75 21.17
N SER A 55 -9.54 -12.13 22.29
CA SER A 55 -10.24 -12.23 23.59
C SER A 55 -10.64 -10.87 24.18
N SER A 56 -9.95 -9.79 23.80
CA SER A 56 -10.15 -8.44 24.31
C SER A 56 -10.16 -7.36 23.23
N SER A 57 -10.11 -7.75 21.96
CA SER A 57 -9.96 -6.82 20.83
C SER A 57 -11.27 -6.67 20.06
N ASN A 58 -11.77 -5.44 19.98
CA ASN A 58 -12.81 -5.08 19.04
C ASN A 58 -12.15 -4.53 17.77
N TYR A 59 -11.85 -5.42 16.83
CA TYR A 59 -11.14 -5.09 15.59
C TYR A 59 -11.86 -4.02 14.74
N ALA A 60 -13.20 -3.97 14.79
CA ALA A 60 -13.96 -2.92 14.13
C ALA A 60 -13.68 -1.56 14.78
N ALA A 61 -13.87 -1.42 16.09
CA ALA A 61 -13.58 -0.16 16.79
C ALA A 61 -12.10 0.25 16.67
N ASP A 62 -11.15 -0.68 16.84
CA ASP A 62 -9.72 -0.41 16.73
C ASP A 62 -9.34 0.04 15.30
N GLY A 63 -9.89 -0.64 14.30
CA GLY A 63 -9.74 -0.30 12.89
C GLY A 63 -10.32 1.07 12.56
N LYS A 64 -11.51 1.39 13.08
CA LYS A 64 -12.15 2.70 12.94
C LYS A 64 -11.29 3.79 13.55
N HIS A 65 -10.86 3.64 14.80
CA HIS A 65 -9.99 4.62 15.46
C HIS A 65 -8.68 4.84 14.69
N SER A 66 -8.07 3.76 14.19
CA SER A 66 -6.87 3.83 13.35
C SER A 66 -7.11 4.59 12.04
N MET A 67 -8.23 4.32 11.37
CA MET A 67 -8.63 5.02 10.14
C MET A 67 -8.88 6.50 10.38
N MET A 68 -9.62 6.85 11.44
CA MET A 68 -9.94 8.24 11.75
C MET A 68 -8.69 9.06 12.09
N ARG A 69 -7.73 8.48 12.83
CA ARG A 69 -6.43 9.14 13.07
C ARG A 69 -5.67 9.41 11.78
N LYS A 70 -5.61 8.45 10.86
CA LYS A 70 -4.97 8.64 9.55
C LYS A 70 -5.69 9.72 8.73
N MET A 71 -7.01 9.74 8.77
CA MET A 71 -7.80 10.68 7.98
C MET A 71 -7.57 12.13 8.39
N GLN A 72 -7.19 12.41 9.65
CA GLN A 72 -6.83 13.77 10.09
C GLN A 72 -5.68 14.38 9.24
N GLY A 73 -4.68 13.58 8.87
CA GLY A 73 -3.56 14.02 8.02
C GLY A 73 -3.85 13.93 6.52
N LEU A 74 -4.96 13.31 6.12
CA LEU A 74 -5.30 13.04 4.72
C LEU A 74 -6.55 13.80 4.25
N GLN A 75 -7.08 14.74 5.05
CA GLN A 75 -8.28 15.50 4.66
C GLN A 75 -8.10 16.27 3.36
N ASN A 76 -6.90 16.77 3.09
CA ASN A 76 -6.57 17.52 1.88
C ASN A 76 -6.00 16.63 0.76
N ALA A 77 -5.95 15.31 0.94
CA ALA A 77 -5.41 14.39 -0.06
C ALA A 77 -6.47 14.05 -1.11
N GLU A 78 -6.07 13.98 -2.37
CA GLU A 78 -6.88 13.38 -3.42
C GLU A 78 -6.54 11.89 -3.55
N PHE A 79 -7.53 11.03 -3.33
CA PHE A 79 -7.36 9.60 -3.53
C PHE A 79 -7.75 9.21 -4.95
N LEU A 80 -6.88 8.55 -5.69
CA LEU A 80 -7.14 8.01 -7.03
C LEU A 80 -7.08 6.48 -7.03
N CYS A 81 -7.86 5.83 -7.90
CA CYS A 81 -7.83 4.38 -8.11
C CYS A 81 -7.84 4.13 -9.61
N MET A 82 -6.65 4.01 -10.17
CA MET A 82 -6.38 3.90 -11.61
C MET A 82 -4.98 3.30 -11.82
N ASP A 83 -4.62 3.06 -13.07
CA ASP A 83 -3.26 2.69 -13.43
C ASP A 83 -2.28 3.83 -13.11
N TYR A 84 -1.06 3.49 -12.68
CA TYR A 84 -0.06 4.49 -12.31
C TYR A 84 0.36 5.37 -13.48
N ARG A 85 0.21 4.88 -14.73
CA ARG A 85 0.49 5.62 -15.96
C ARG A 85 -0.55 6.71 -16.25
N ASP A 86 -1.75 6.58 -15.70
CA ASP A 86 -2.86 7.50 -15.93
C ASP A 86 -2.96 8.58 -14.83
N VAL A 87 -2.11 8.53 -13.81
CA VAL A 87 -2.13 9.49 -12.71
C VAL A 87 -1.67 10.87 -13.20
N PRO A 88 -2.48 11.93 -13.03
CA PRO A 88 -2.07 13.29 -13.37
C PRO A 88 -1.03 13.79 -12.36
N ILE A 89 0.21 13.98 -12.81
CA ILE A 89 1.32 14.46 -11.97
C ILE A 89 1.59 15.93 -12.29
N PRO A 90 1.43 16.85 -11.31
CA PRO A 90 1.75 18.27 -11.51
C PRO A 90 3.23 18.52 -11.78
N GLU A 91 3.55 19.59 -12.50
CA GLU A 91 4.94 20.05 -12.68
C GLU A 91 5.63 20.27 -11.33
N ASN A 92 6.92 19.92 -11.23
CA ASN A 92 7.73 19.99 -10.02
C ASN A 92 7.21 19.16 -8.83
N ALA A 93 6.27 18.23 -9.04
CA ALA A 93 5.90 17.28 -8.01
C ALA A 93 7.07 16.35 -7.65
N VAL A 94 7.08 15.93 -6.39
CA VAL A 94 7.89 14.81 -5.91
C VAL A 94 7.02 13.56 -5.96
N VAL A 95 7.52 12.51 -6.61
CA VAL A 95 6.81 11.25 -6.77
C VAL A 95 7.45 10.20 -5.88
N TYR A 96 6.63 9.49 -5.10
CA TYR A 96 7.05 8.30 -4.37
C TYR A 96 6.27 7.11 -4.89
N ALA A 97 6.98 6.07 -5.33
CA ALA A 97 6.41 4.85 -5.87
C ALA A 97 6.85 3.62 -5.06
N ASP A 98 5.87 2.84 -4.62
CA ASP A 98 6.05 1.57 -3.94
C ASP A 98 5.37 0.45 -4.75
N PRO A 99 5.99 0.01 -5.87
CA PRO A 99 5.39 -0.98 -6.75
C PRO A 99 5.31 -2.36 -6.08
N PRO A 100 4.52 -3.31 -6.59
CA PRO A 100 4.66 -4.72 -6.20
C PRO A 100 6.10 -5.21 -6.43
N TYR A 101 6.77 -5.64 -5.36
CA TYR A 101 8.19 -6.03 -5.39
C TYR A 101 8.40 -7.24 -6.30
N ALA A 102 9.40 -7.17 -7.17
CA ALA A 102 9.72 -8.22 -8.11
C ALA A 102 10.10 -9.52 -7.38
N GLY A 103 9.62 -10.66 -7.87
CA GLY A 103 9.92 -11.96 -7.27
C GLY A 103 9.24 -12.23 -5.91
N THR A 104 8.35 -11.35 -5.45
CA THR A 104 7.53 -11.58 -4.25
C THR A 104 6.14 -12.11 -4.58
N THR A 105 5.41 -12.59 -3.57
CA THR A 105 4.02 -13.02 -3.74
C THR A 105 3.17 -11.83 -4.21
N GLY A 106 2.76 -11.87 -5.47
CA GLY A 106 1.95 -10.82 -6.09
C GLY A 106 0.55 -10.67 -5.48
N TYR A 107 -0.07 -9.53 -5.77
CA TYR A 107 -1.46 -9.27 -5.41
C TYR A 107 -2.42 -10.10 -6.27
N THR A 108 -3.61 -10.40 -5.74
CA THR A 108 -4.60 -11.25 -6.42
C THR A 108 -5.34 -10.58 -7.59
N VAL A 109 -5.04 -9.31 -7.86
CA VAL A 109 -5.81 -8.45 -8.79
C VAL A 109 -5.16 -8.26 -10.16
N GLY A 110 -4.03 -8.91 -10.44
CA GLY A 110 -3.40 -8.86 -11.75
C GLY A 110 -1.90 -9.11 -11.70
N LYS A 111 -1.30 -9.29 -12.88
CA LYS A 111 0.16 -9.34 -13.03
C LYS A 111 0.68 -7.92 -13.18
N PHE A 112 1.63 -7.54 -12.33
CA PHE A 112 2.35 -6.28 -12.45
C PHE A 112 3.54 -6.46 -13.39
N ASP A 113 3.68 -5.57 -14.38
CA ASP A 113 4.83 -5.58 -15.28
C ASP A 113 5.93 -4.67 -14.73
N SER A 114 6.89 -5.28 -14.04
CA SER A 114 8.03 -4.56 -13.47
C SER A 114 8.92 -3.91 -14.53
N ALA A 115 9.05 -4.49 -15.73
CA ALA A 115 9.91 -3.95 -16.77
C ALA A 115 9.30 -2.68 -17.37
N GLU A 116 7.99 -2.71 -17.65
CA GLU A 116 7.26 -1.52 -18.09
C GLU A 116 7.28 -0.42 -17.04
N PHE A 117 7.12 -0.77 -15.76
CA PHE A 117 7.19 0.18 -14.66
C PHE A 117 8.52 0.94 -14.61
N TRP A 118 9.65 0.25 -14.73
CA TRP A 118 10.97 0.90 -14.70
C TRP A 118 11.18 1.84 -15.89
N GLU A 119 10.68 1.47 -17.08
CA GLU A 119 10.74 2.35 -18.25
C GLU A 119 9.89 3.60 -18.06
N TYR A 120 8.68 3.45 -17.54
CA TYR A 120 7.83 4.61 -17.22
C TYR A 120 8.49 5.52 -16.19
N MET A 121 9.08 4.96 -15.12
CA MET A 121 9.75 5.74 -14.08
C MET A 121 11.01 6.45 -14.58
N ARG A 122 11.70 5.88 -15.56
CA ARG A 122 12.84 6.52 -16.23
C ARG A 122 12.41 7.79 -16.96
N VAL A 123 11.38 7.70 -17.80
CA VAL A 123 10.80 8.86 -18.49
C VAL A 123 10.25 9.89 -17.51
N LEU A 124 9.57 9.44 -16.45
CA LEU A 124 9.02 10.34 -15.43
C LEU A 124 10.12 11.11 -14.68
N SER A 125 11.26 10.46 -14.44
CA SER A 125 12.42 11.05 -13.76
C SER A 125 13.08 12.17 -14.58
N GLU A 126 12.82 12.27 -15.89
CA GLU A 126 13.29 13.40 -16.71
C GLU A 126 12.62 14.72 -16.31
N LYS A 127 11.43 14.67 -15.70
CA LYS A 127 10.64 15.85 -15.34
C LYS A 127 10.46 16.04 -13.83
N HIS A 128 10.48 14.94 -13.08
CA HIS A 128 10.17 14.92 -11.66
C HIS A 128 11.29 14.28 -10.83
N LEU A 129 11.34 14.63 -9.54
CA LEU A 129 12.13 13.87 -8.59
C LEU A 129 11.32 12.65 -8.15
N VAL A 130 11.77 11.47 -8.54
CA VAL A 130 11.07 10.20 -8.31
C VAL A 130 11.87 9.34 -7.33
N PHE A 131 11.21 8.91 -6.25
CA PHE A 131 11.72 7.98 -5.25
C PHE A 131 11.00 6.64 -5.38
N ILE A 132 11.75 5.54 -5.44
CA ILE A 132 11.18 4.21 -5.68
C ILE A 132 11.69 3.25 -4.61
N SER A 133 10.79 2.59 -3.88
CA SER A 133 11.15 1.48 -2.98
C SER A 133 11.20 0.14 -3.73
N GLU A 134 12.33 -0.55 -3.63
CA GLU A 134 12.49 -1.95 -4.07
C GLU A 134 13.74 -2.59 -3.44
N GLN A 135 13.95 -3.89 -3.67
CA GLN A 135 15.15 -4.66 -3.35
C GLN A 135 16.22 -4.50 -4.43
N THR A 136 15.80 -4.47 -5.70
CA THR A 136 16.67 -4.36 -6.87
C THR A 136 16.11 -3.37 -7.89
N ALA A 137 16.99 -2.74 -8.65
CA ALA A 137 16.65 -1.78 -9.69
C ALA A 137 17.62 -1.89 -10.88
N PRO A 138 17.25 -1.38 -12.06
CA PRO A 138 18.18 -1.19 -13.18
C PRO A 138 19.39 -0.31 -12.83
N GLU A 139 20.48 -0.43 -13.60
CA GLU A 139 21.77 0.21 -13.28
C GLU A 139 21.73 1.75 -13.21
N ASP A 140 20.81 2.38 -13.94
CA ASP A 140 20.61 3.82 -13.97
C ASP A 140 19.80 4.37 -12.78
N PHE A 141 19.30 3.48 -11.91
CA PHE A 141 18.66 3.83 -10.65
C PHE A 141 19.62 3.56 -9.48
N ILE A 142 20.03 4.62 -8.80
CA ILE A 142 21.05 4.56 -7.76
C ILE A 142 20.38 4.48 -6.39
N PRO A 143 20.77 3.53 -5.52
CA PRO A 143 20.26 3.47 -4.16
C PRO A 143 20.80 4.65 -3.35
N ILE A 144 19.90 5.43 -2.77
CA ILE A 144 20.23 6.55 -1.87
C ILE A 144 20.04 6.20 -0.40
N TRP A 145 19.36 5.08 -0.13
CA TRP A 145 19.18 4.51 1.20
C TRP A 145 19.00 3.00 1.07
N GLU A 146 19.48 2.27 2.06
CA GLU A 146 19.25 0.84 2.18
C GLU A 146 19.15 0.40 3.64
N LYS A 147 18.38 -0.65 3.89
CA LYS A 147 18.24 -1.27 5.20
C LYS A 147 17.98 -2.76 5.09
N GLU A 148 18.74 -3.52 5.84
CA GLU A 148 18.53 -4.96 6.00
C GLU A 148 17.32 -5.24 6.90
N LEU A 149 16.46 -6.15 6.45
CA LEU A 149 15.27 -6.58 7.16
C LEU A 149 15.25 -8.10 7.28
N LYS A 150 14.99 -8.56 8.49
CA LYS A 150 14.78 -9.98 8.78
C LYS A 150 13.31 -10.31 8.57
N ARG A 151 12.97 -11.02 7.49
CA ARG A 151 11.58 -11.45 7.26
C ARG A 151 11.25 -12.65 8.15
N ASN A 152 10.55 -12.38 9.25
CA ASN A 152 10.03 -13.38 10.18
C ASN A 152 8.72 -14.03 9.68
N ILE A 153 8.60 -14.28 8.37
CA ILE A 153 7.36 -14.81 7.77
C ILE A 153 7.25 -16.33 7.98
N CYS A 154 8.36 -17.02 8.18
CA CYS A 154 8.40 -18.46 8.48
C CYS A 154 8.60 -18.70 10.00
N ARG A 155 7.80 -19.59 10.58
CA ARG A 155 7.99 -20.10 11.96
C ARG A 155 9.30 -20.90 12.11
N ASP A 156 9.79 -21.41 10.99
CA ASP A 156 11.01 -22.19 10.87
C ASP A 156 12.24 -21.26 10.85
N VAL A 157 13.15 -21.43 11.82
CA VAL A 157 14.30 -20.54 12.02
C VAL A 157 15.28 -20.62 10.85
N ASP A 158 15.36 -21.80 10.22
CA ASP A 158 16.31 -22.10 9.14
C ASP A 158 15.84 -21.61 7.75
N LYS A 159 14.60 -21.13 7.64
CA LYS A 159 14.05 -20.53 6.40
C LYS A 159 13.95 -19.01 6.46
N ARG A 160 14.56 -18.40 7.48
CA ARG A 160 14.67 -16.94 7.56
C ARG A 160 15.68 -16.49 6.52
N PHE A 161 15.24 -15.65 5.61
CA PHE A 161 16.12 -14.99 4.66
C PHE A 161 16.14 -13.49 4.95
N GLU A 162 17.30 -12.91 4.75
CA GLU A 162 17.52 -11.48 4.87
C GLU A 162 17.18 -10.82 3.54
N VAL A 163 16.44 -9.72 3.61
CA VAL A 163 16.09 -8.92 2.44
C VAL A 163 16.57 -7.51 2.71
N THR A 164 17.25 -6.92 1.74
CA THR A 164 17.63 -5.50 1.80
C THR A 164 16.58 -4.69 1.06
N GLU A 165 15.85 -3.85 1.79
CA GLU A 165 15.00 -2.84 1.19
C GLU A 165 15.84 -1.61 0.85
N LYS A 166 15.62 -1.05 -0.34
CA LYS A 166 16.37 0.09 -0.86
C LYS A 166 15.42 1.16 -1.36
N LEU A 167 15.87 2.41 -1.30
CA LEU A 167 15.22 3.55 -1.91
C LEU A 167 16.09 4.04 -3.06
N PHE A 168 15.52 4.09 -4.26
CA PHE A 168 16.22 4.45 -5.48
C PHE A 168 15.77 5.80 -6.02
N VAL A 169 16.70 6.48 -6.69
CA VAL A 169 16.46 7.66 -7.51
C VAL A 169 17.22 7.50 -8.82
N HIS A 170 16.67 7.98 -9.93
CA HIS A 170 17.35 7.95 -11.21
C HIS A 170 18.64 8.79 -11.17
N GLN A 171 19.72 8.30 -11.78
CA GLN A 171 21.06 8.90 -11.70
C GLN A 171 21.09 10.38 -12.12
N SER A 172 20.23 10.80 -13.06
CA SER A 172 20.16 12.20 -13.52
C SER A 172 19.68 13.18 -12.45
N ARG A 173 19.07 12.69 -11.37
CA ARG A 173 18.48 13.49 -10.29
C ARG A 173 19.28 13.48 -8.99
N ILE A 174 20.40 12.75 -8.94
CA ILE A 174 21.22 12.64 -7.72
C ILE A 174 21.72 14.01 -7.24
N THR A 175 22.10 14.89 -8.16
CA THR A 175 22.56 16.24 -7.84
C THR A 175 21.49 17.11 -7.20
N ASP A 176 20.21 16.79 -7.38
CA ASP A 176 19.10 17.54 -6.80
C ASP A 176 18.93 17.21 -5.31
N LEU A 177 19.53 16.12 -4.81
CA LEU A 177 19.47 15.67 -3.42
C LEU A 177 20.55 16.27 -2.51
N THR A 178 21.60 16.87 -3.09
CA THR A 178 22.77 17.36 -2.35
C THR A 178 22.82 18.88 -2.20
N ARG A 179 21.73 19.57 -2.56
CA ARG A 179 21.53 21.01 -2.36
C ARG A 179 20.78 21.30 -1.06
#